data_AF-A0A255SH43-F1
#
_entry.id   AF-A0A255SH43-F1
#
_cell.length_a   1.000
_cell.length_b   1.000
_cell.length_c   1.000
_cell.angle_alpha   90.00
_cell.angle_beta   90.00
_cell.angle_gamma   90.00
#
_symmetry.space_group_name_H-M   'P 1'
#
loop_
_entity.id
_entity.type
_entity.pdbx_description
1 polymer ?
#
loop_
_entity_poly.entity_id
_entity_poly.type
_entity_poly.pdbx_seq_one_letter_code
_entity_poly.pdbx_strand_id
1 'polypeptide(L)'
;MLLVNPIEGYRKEFELGDSSRFSLTVDSPENMIWLLEATRKNKSMSMVKLEIDAPTFPRVSLPHYLLTEEKKMLAYATQGQQQQMYNSSRIIELPEIEKTGSKPKIKPSNYSNLEANRNIFEGDPRIEHASSMESLLALLGIYCGVDEYGDKIIGGIGQKVGKIYVDNVVSDHKEVLQILPENVRNIEYFSMNNPQNTVFGISALFTVPGVLFIFLKDGSEVKRRSSLLSMAKVQPLGYRPEREFYSPQYPNSDKSDYTRPDYRTTLYWNPRVVVGDDGCASLQFYSSDVSKRYLVTIEGASDNGMLVSWQGVVGE
;
A
#
# COMPACT_ATOMS: atom_id res chain seq x y z
N MET A 1 -20.27 10.13 -3.94
CA MET A 1 -19.01 9.90 -3.19
C MET A 1 -18.15 8.93 -3.95
N LEU A 2 -16.84 9.09 -3.88
CA LEU A 2 -15.85 8.34 -4.62
C LEU A 2 -14.79 7.84 -3.64
N LEU A 3 -14.50 6.55 -3.69
CA LEU A 3 -13.40 5.90 -2.99
C LEU A 3 -12.34 5.51 -4.01
N VAL A 4 -11.08 5.90 -3.76
CA VAL A 4 -9.94 5.62 -4.63
C VAL A 4 -8.81 4.99 -3.82
N ASN A 5 -8.23 3.91 -4.34
CA ASN A 5 -6.92 3.42 -3.96
C ASN A 5 -5.93 3.73 -5.09
N PRO A 6 -5.05 4.71 -4.92
CA PRO A 6 -4.13 5.13 -5.98
C PRO A 6 -3.04 4.09 -6.26
N ILE A 7 -2.71 3.23 -5.28
CA ILE A 7 -1.63 2.23 -5.40
C ILE A 7 -2.12 1.00 -6.16
N GLU A 8 -3.30 0.50 -5.82
CA GLU A 8 -3.89 -0.68 -6.48
C GLU A 8 -4.76 -0.33 -7.69
N GLY A 9 -4.99 0.95 -7.96
CA GLY A 9 -5.91 1.39 -9.00
C GLY A 9 -7.38 1.10 -8.67
N TYR A 10 -7.75 0.86 -7.42
CA TYR A 10 -9.16 0.65 -7.09
C TYR A 10 -9.94 1.96 -7.16
N ARG A 11 -11.12 1.95 -7.78
CA ARG A 11 -12.04 3.10 -7.81
C ARG A 11 -13.48 2.63 -7.67
N LYS A 12 -14.23 3.20 -6.73
CA LYS A 12 -15.65 2.91 -6.55
C LYS A 12 -16.44 4.17 -6.24
N GLU A 13 -17.50 4.41 -7.01
CA GLU A 13 -18.43 5.51 -6.81
C GLU A 13 -19.72 5.00 -6.15
N PHE A 14 -20.28 5.81 -5.26
CA PHE A 14 -21.51 5.50 -4.52
C PHE A 14 -22.32 6.77 -4.26
N GLU A 15 -23.64 6.64 -4.37
CA GLU A 15 -24.58 7.72 -4.09
C GLU A 15 -25.09 7.60 -2.65
N LEU A 16 -25.08 8.71 -1.90
CA LEU A 16 -25.55 8.74 -0.51
C LEU A 16 -27.06 9.01 -0.40
N GLY A 17 -27.74 9.25 -1.52
CA GLY A 17 -29.14 9.69 -1.53
C GLY A 17 -29.30 10.99 -0.73
N ASP A 18 -30.26 10.99 0.19
CA ASP A 18 -30.55 12.12 1.09
C ASP A 18 -29.80 12.02 2.44
N SER A 19 -28.98 10.98 2.64
CA SER A 19 -28.22 10.81 3.87
C SER A 19 -26.95 11.67 3.87
N SER A 20 -26.71 12.33 5.01
CA SER A 20 -25.43 13.00 5.29
C SER A 20 -24.41 12.09 6.00
N ARG A 21 -24.78 10.84 6.30
CA ARG A 21 -23.94 9.84 6.96
C ARG A 21 -23.78 8.60 6.09
N PHE A 22 -22.61 7.99 6.18
CA PHE A 22 -22.29 6.75 5.46
C PHE A 22 -21.40 5.86 6.30
N SER A 23 -21.38 4.57 5.96
CA SER A 23 -20.44 3.59 6.49
C SER A 23 -19.87 2.81 5.31
N LEU A 24 -18.57 2.58 5.33
CA LEU A 24 -17.86 1.88 4.27
C LEU A 24 -16.88 0.88 4.88
N THR A 25 -17.00 -0.37 4.46
CA THR A 25 -16.09 -1.44 4.83
C THR A 25 -15.25 -1.79 3.62
N VAL A 26 -13.94 -1.89 3.82
CA VAL A 26 -12.98 -2.22 2.76
C VAL A 26 -11.97 -3.20 3.31
N ASP A 27 -11.81 -4.34 2.64
CA ASP A 27 -10.72 -5.27 2.93
C ASP A 27 -9.43 -4.66 2.42
N SER A 28 -8.50 -4.41 3.33
CA SER A 28 -7.33 -3.61 3.05
C SER A 28 -6.16 -4.12 3.89
N PRO A 29 -4.98 -4.34 3.29
CA PRO A 29 -3.77 -4.58 4.05
C PRO A 29 -3.47 -3.43 5.00
N GLU A 30 -2.77 -3.73 6.09
CA GLU A 30 -2.21 -2.74 6.99
C GLU A 30 -1.44 -1.65 6.23
N ASN A 31 -1.57 -0.40 6.69
CA ASN A 31 -0.91 0.80 6.17
C ASN A 31 -1.29 1.21 4.75
N MET A 32 -2.34 0.62 4.19
CA MET A 32 -2.86 1.06 2.91
C MET A 32 -3.61 2.39 3.04
N ILE A 33 -3.39 3.27 2.06
CA ILE A 33 -3.99 4.60 2.01
C ILE A 33 -5.16 4.60 1.04
N TRP A 34 -6.30 5.08 1.51
CA TRP A 34 -7.50 5.30 0.74
C TRP A 34 -7.80 6.80 0.65
N LEU A 35 -8.31 7.23 -0.49
CA LEU A 35 -8.79 8.58 -0.70
C LEU A 35 -10.30 8.56 -0.88
N LEU A 36 -10.99 9.33 -0.05
CA LEU A 36 -12.43 9.57 -0.18
C LEU A 36 -12.66 10.97 -0.73
N GLU A 37 -13.56 11.07 -1.68
CA GLU A 37 -13.99 12.33 -2.29
C GLU A 37 -15.52 12.40 -2.27
N ALA A 38 -16.05 13.51 -1.76
CA ALA A 38 -17.47 13.81 -1.80
C ALA A 38 -17.76 14.94 -2.79
N THR A 39 -18.76 14.70 -3.63
CA THR A 39 -19.24 15.64 -4.63
C THR A 39 -20.76 15.73 -4.57
N ARG A 40 -21.30 16.87 -4.98
CA ARG A 40 -22.74 17.06 -5.22
C ARG A 40 -23.18 16.28 -6.46
N LYS A 41 -24.49 16.16 -6.70
CA LYS A 41 -25.07 15.49 -7.90
C LYS A 41 -24.50 16.02 -9.23
N ASN A 42 -24.13 17.29 -9.28
CA ASN A 42 -23.50 17.92 -10.45
C ASN A 42 -21.97 17.73 -10.51
N LYS A 43 -21.41 16.82 -9.71
CA LYS A 43 -19.97 16.57 -9.57
C LYS A 43 -19.14 17.73 -9.02
N SER A 44 -19.78 18.77 -8.48
CA SER A 44 -19.07 19.88 -7.83
C SER A 44 -18.61 19.48 -6.42
N MET A 45 -17.36 19.81 -6.12
CA MET A 45 -16.75 19.69 -4.78
C MET A 45 -17.04 20.90 -3.89
N SER A 46 -17.63 21.97 -4.46
CA SER A 46 -17.89 23.21 -3.73
C SER A 46 -18.92 23.03 -2.61
N MET A 47 -18.65 23.65 -1.47
CA MET A 47 -19.52 23.60 -0.28
C MET A 47 -19.88 22.16 0.13
N VAL A 48 -18.90 21.26 0.06
CA VAL A 48 -18.95 19.90 0.58
C VAL A 48 -17.82 19.77 1.59
N LYS A 49 -18.14 19.27 2.79
CA LYS A 49 -17.18 18.94 3.82
C LYS A 49 -17.32 17.46 4.17
N LEU A 50 -16.22 16.74 4.16
CA LEU A 50 -16.14 15.36 4.59
C LEU A 50 -15.49 15.32 5.98
N GLU A 51 -16.17 14.68 6.93
CA GLU A 51 -15.63 14.40 8.26
C GLU A 51 -15.59 12.89 8.42
N ILE A 52 -14.42 12.36 8.78
CA ILE A 52 -14.20 10.92 8.95
C ILE A 52 -13.90 10.65 10.42
N ASP A 53 -14.65 9.70 10.98
CA ASP A 53 -14.39 9.19 12.32
C ASP A 53 -13.04 8.44 12.34
N ALA A 54 -12.18 8.79 13.29
CA ALA A 54 -10.90 8.12 13.44
C ALA A 54 -11.13 6.63 13.81
N PRO A 55 -10.38 5.70 13.19
CA PRO A 55 -10.47 4.30 13.58
C PRO A 55 -10.04 4.15 15.03
N THR A 56 -10.84 3.42 15.81
CA THR A 56 -10.50 3.07 17.18
C THR A 56 -10.26 1.57 17.26
N PHE A 57 -9.13 1.17 17.83
CA PHE A 57 -8.92 -0.23 18.16
C PHE A 57 -9.91 -0.63 19.25
N PRO A 58 -10.55 -1.81 19.15
CA PRO A 58 -11.34 -2.32 20.25
C PRO A 58 -10.43 -2.44 21.47
N ARG A 59 -10.91 -1.97 22.63
CA ARG A 59 -10.19 -2.16 23.89
C ARG A 59 -10.31 -3.63 24.27
N VAL A 60 -9.27 -4.40 23.99
CA VAL A 60 -9.16 -5.77 24.48
C VAL A 60 -8.55 -5.72 25.87
N SER A 61 -9.30 -6.17 26.88
CA SER A 61 -8.71 -6.49 28.17
C SER A 61 -8.05 -7.85 28.03
N LEU A 62 -6.77 -7.84 27.63
CA LEU A 62 -5.96 -9.05 27.75
C LEU A 62 -5.79 -9.34 29.23
N PRO A 63 -5.90 -10.61 29.68
CA PRO A 63 -5.49 -10.98 31.02
C PRO A 63 -4.03 -10.56 31.19
N HIS A 64 -3.81 -9.44 31.87
CA HIS A 64 -2.47 -8.98 32.19
C HIS A 64 -1.88 -10.00 33.15
N TYR A 65 -1.02 -10.87 32.65
CA TYR A 65 0.01 -11.42 33.51
C TYR A 65 0.97 -10.27 33.79
N LEU A 66 0.92 -9.75 35.01
CA LEU A 66 2.02 -8.97 35.55
C LEU A 66 3.26 -9.85 35.41
N LEU A 67 4.11 -9.53 34.45
CA LEU A 67 5.49 -9.94 34.49
C LEU A 67 6.02 -9.39 35.81
N THR A 68 6.08 -10.25 36.84
CA THR A 68 6.76 -9.90 38.07
C THR A 68 8.12 -9.36 37.65
N GLU A 69 8.51 -8.18 38.11
CA GLU A 69 9.80 -7.54 37.78
C GLU A 69 10.97 -8.38 38.33
N GLU A 70 11.18 -9.56 37.77
CA GLU A 70 12.30 -10.40 38.07
C GLU A 70 13.50 -9.87 37.27
N LYS A 71 14.69 -9.97 37.89
CA LYS A 71 16.02 -9.79 37.26
C LYS A 71 16.15 -10.37 35.84
N LYS A 72 15.33 -11.37 35.48
CA LYS A 72 15.25 -11.99 34.16
C LYS A 72 14.83 -11.02 33.04
N MET A 73 13.97 -10.02 33.31
CA MET A 73 13.58 -9.02 32.32
C MET A 73 14.71 -8.04 31.99
N LEU A 74 15.50 -7.65 33.00
CA LEU A 74 16.68 -6.81 32.77
C LEU A 74 17.72 -7.57 31.92
N ALA A 75 17.90 -8.87 32.16
CA ALA A 75 18.76 -9.72 31.34
C ALA A 75 18.25 -9.83 29.89
N TYR A 76 16.93 -10.02 29.69
CA TYR A 76 16.31 -10.05 28.35
C TYR A 76 16.48 -8.71 27.60
N ALA A 77 16.22 -7.58 28.26
CA ALA A 77 16.41 -6.25 27.68
C ALA A 77 17.89 -5.96 27.34
N THR A 78 18.81 -6.37 28.22
CA THR A 78 20.26 -6.24 28.00
C THR A 78 20.72 -7.10 26.82
N GLN A 79 20.23 -8.34 26.71
CA GLN A 79 20.52 -9.22 25.57
C GLN A 79 19.91 -8.69 24.26
N GLY A 80 18.70 -8.14 24.30
CA GLY A 80 18.08 -7.45 23.18
C GLY A 80 18.91 -6.25 22.70
N GLN A 81 19.49 -5.47 23.64
CA GLN A 81 20.41 -4.39 23.31
C GLN A 81 21.74 -4.91 22.74
N GLN A 82 22.30 -6.01 23.26
CA GLN A 82 23.51 -6.61 22.71
C GLN A 82 23.32 -7.09 21.26
N GLN A 83 22.19 -7.71 20.93
CA GLN A 83 21.83 -8.00 19.53
C GLN A 83 21.84 -6.75 18.65
N GLN A 84 21.30 -5.63 19.15
CA GLN A 84 21.27 -4.37 18.42
C GLN A 84 22.67 -3.75 18.29
N MET A 85 23.55 -3.92 19.27
CA MET A 85 24.93 -3.39 19.26
C MET A 85 25.85 -4.13 18.28
N TYR A 86 25.71 -5.45 18.13
CA TYR A 86 26.42 -6.23 17.10
C TYR A 86 25.85 -6.02 15.69
N ASN A 87 24.74 -5.29 15.58
CA ASN A 87 24.25 -4.75 14.33
C ASN A 87 24.78 -3.31 14.20
N SER A 88 26.09 -3.15 13.99
CA SER A 88 26.82 -1.87 13.98
C SER A 88 26.28 -0.84 12.98
N SER A 89 25.36 -1.23 12.10
CA SER A 89 24.71 -0.42 11.09
C SER A 89 23.19 -0.23 11.30
N ARG A 90 22.57 -0.87 12.32
CA ARG A 90 21.10 -1.05 12.42
C ARG A 90 20.49 -1.76 11.22
N ILE A 91 21.28 -2.49 10.42
CA ILE A 91 20.86 -3.15 9.18
C ILE A 91 20.89 -4.66 9.40
N ILE A 92 19.73 -5.30 9.41
CA ILE A 92 19.66 -6.77 9.40
C ILE A 92 20.10 -7.23 8.01
N GLU A 93 21.37 -7.63 7.87
CA GLU A 93 21.84 -8.36 6.69
C GLU A 93 21.36 -9.81 6.81
N LEU A 94 20.22 -10.10 6.17
CA LEU A 94 19.76 -11.47 5.96
C LEU A 94 20.71 -12.12 4.93
N PRO A 95 21.10 -13.40 5.10
CA PRO A 95 21.79 -14.11 4.02
C PRO A 95 20.95 -14.00 2.74
N GLU A 96 21.60 -13.72 1.62
CA GLU A 96 20.96 -13.54 0.33
C GLU A 96 20.29 -14.85 -0.09
N ILE A 97 19.01 -15.00 0.24
CA ILE A 97 18.18 -16.06 -0.29
C ILE A 97 17.50 -15.49 -1.52
N GLU A 98 17.98 -15.88 -2.69
CA GLU A 98 17.37 -15.54 -3.96
C GLU A 98 16.06 -16.33 -4.13
N LYS A 99 15.01 -15.94 -3.40
CA LYS A 99 13.67 -16.43 -3.65
C LYS A 99 13.14 -15.64 -4.86
N THR A 100 13.27 -16.21 -6.05
CA THR A 100 12.70 -15.70 -7.31
C THR A 100 11.18 -15.83 -7.30
N GLY A 101 10.53 -15.13 -6.36
CA GLY A 101 9.13 -14.80 -6.46
C GLY A 101 9.01 -13.63 -7.42
N SER A 102 8.50 -13.89 -8.63
CA SER A 102 7.98 -12.82 -9.49
C SER A 102 6.73 -12.28 -8.79
N LYS A 103 6.91 -11.32 -7.87
CA LYS A 103 5.79 -10.45 -7.51
C LYS A 103 5.42 -9.77 -8.82
N PRO A 104 4.21 -9.96 -9.37
CA PRO A 104 3.79 -9.13 -10.48
C PRO A 104 3.95 -7.70 -9.98
N LYS A 105 4.88 -6.94 -10.58
CA LYS A 105 4.98 -5.51 -10.30
C LYS A 105 3.57 -4.99 -10.55
N ILE A 106 2.87 -4.58 -9.50
CA ILE A 106 1.58 -3.92 -9.62
C ILE A 106 1.91 -2.69 -10.46
N LYS A 107 1.63 -2.76 -11.75
CA LYS A 107 1.76 -1.60 -12.62
C LYS A 107 0.66 -0.67 -12.13
N PRO A 108 0.97 0.54 -11.64
CA PRO A 108 -0.07 1.53 -11.42
C PRO A 108 -0.72 1.75 -12.78
N SER A 109 -1.90 1.16 -12.93
CA SER A 109 -2.68 1.17 -14.14
C SER A 109 -3.95 1.97 -13.88
N ASN A 110 -4.57 2.45 -14.95
CA ASN A 110 -5.89 3.05 -14.85
C ASN A 110 -6.81 2.14 -14.04
N TYR A 111 -7.77 2.74 -13.33
CA TYR A 111 -8.62 2.01 -12.40
C TYR A 111 -9.50 0.90 -13.01
N SER A 112 -9.50 0.75 -14.33
CA SER A 112 -10.18 -0.34 -15.04
C SER A 112 -9.23 -1.46 -15.46
N ASN A 113 -7.94 -1.38 -15.12
CA ASN A 113 -6.88 -2.29 -15.52
C ASN A 113 -6.85 -2.56 -17.04
N LEU A 114 -7.21 -1.56 -17.85
CA LEU A 114 -7.20 -1.66 -19.31
C LEU A 114 -5.83 -1.27 -19.87
N GLU A 115 -5.47 -1.77 -21.05
CA GLU A 115 -4.25 -1.32 -21.72
C GLU A 115 -4.55 -0.13 -22.63
N ALA A 116 -3.84 0.98 -22.43
CA ALA A 116 -4.00 2.16 -23.27
C ALA A 116 -3.26 2.01 -24.61
N ASN A 117 -3.78 2.69 -25.64
CA ASN A 117 -3.23 2.68 -27.00
C ASN A 117 -1.82 3.28 -27.06
N ARG A 118 -1.53 4.27 -26.21
CA ARG A 118 -0.26 4.99 -26.17
C ARG A 118 0.18 5.13 -24.73
N ASN A 119 1.37 4.64 -24.42
CA ASN A 119 1.88 4.61 -23.05
C ASN A 119 3.31 5.14 -22.97
N ILE A 120 3.64 5.68 -21.80
CA ILE A 120 5.01 5.90 -21.32
C ILE A 120 5.13 5.13 -20.02
N PHE A 121 6.12 4.26 -19.93
CA PHE A 121 6.39 3.49 -18.73
C PHE A 121 7.45 4.16 -17.85
N GLU A 122 7.58 3.68 -16.62
CA GLU A 122 8.64 4.13 -15.72
C GLU A 122 10.02 3.86 -16.33
N GLY A 123 10.87 4.89 -16.36
CA GLY A 123 12.21 4.83 -16.96
C GLY A 123 12.25 4.99 -18.49
N ASP A 124 11.13 5.36 -19.12
CA ASP A 124 11.12 5.66 -20.55
C ASP A 124 11.97 6.92 -20.86
N PRO A 125 12.90 6.88 -21.83
CA PRO A 125 13.76 8.01 -22.17
C PRO A 125 13.01 9.30 -22.50
N ARG A 126 11.76 9.19 -22.98
CA ARG A 126 10.93 10.36 -23.30
C ARG A 126 10.64 11.22 -22.07
N ILE A 127 10.59 10.63 -20.87
CA ILE A 127 10.41 11.37 -19.61
C ILE A 127 11.63 12.24 -19.33
N GLU A 128 12.83 11.69 -19.54
CA GLU A 128 14.11 12.36 -19.26
C GLU A 128 14.40 13.49 -20.26
N HIS A 129 13.98 13.32 -21.52
CA HIS A 129 14.21 14.31 -22.57
C HIS A 129 13.17 15.43 -22.62
N ALA A 130 12.03 15.29 -21.94
CA ALA A 130 10.99 16.30 -21.97
C ALA A 130 11.29 17.46 -21.01
N SER A 131 11.39 18.67 -21.54
CA SER A 131 11.59 19.90 -20.75
C SER A 131 10.33 20.40 -20.04
N SER A 132 9.15 19.97 -20.47
CA SER A 132 7.86 20.36 -19.91
C SER A 132 6.82 19.27 -20.12
N MET A 133 5.72 19.33 -19.36
CA MET A 133 4.61 18.38 -19.53
C MET A 133 4.02 18.44 -20.95
N GLU A 134 3.91 19.63 -21.52
CA GLU A 134 3.42 19.82 -22.89
C GLU A 134 4.32 19.12 -23.92
N SER A 135 5.64 19.26 -23.79
CA SER A 135 6.61 18.55 -24.63
C SER A 135 6.50 17.02 -24.46
N LEU A 136 6.34 16.55 -23.22
CA LEU A 136 6.15 15.12 -22.93
C LEU A 136 4.88 14.55 -23.58
N LEU A 137 3.77 15.28 -23.48
CA LEU A 137 2.50 14.92 -24.09
C LEU A 137 2.60 14.94 -25.63
N ALA A 138 3.33 15.90 -26.20
CA ALA A 138 3.58 15.97 -27.64
C ALA A 138 4.36 14.74 -28.15
N LEU A 139 5.28 14.18 -27.36
CA LEU A 139 5.98 12.92 -27.67
C LEU A 139 5.04 11.69 -27.68
N LEU A 140 3.85 11.78 -27.07
CA LEU A 140 2.77 10.79 -27.19
C LEU A 140 1.78 11.12 -28.32
N GLY A 141 2.05 12.18 -29.09
CA GLY A 141 1.14 12.70 -30.11
C GLY A 141 -0.13 13.30 -29.50
N ILE A 142 -0.04 13.85 -28.28
CA ILE A 142 -1.09 14.61 -27.60
C ILE A 142 -0.67 16.08 -27.63
N TYR A 143 -1.39 16.90 -28.39
CA TYR A 143 -1.06 18.30 -28.56
C TYR A 143 -1.89 19.17 -27.62
N CYS A 144 -1.29 20.24 -27.09
CA CYS A 144 -2.02 21.21 -26.28
C CYS A 144 -2.51 22.34 -27.18
N GLY A 145 -3.80 22.65 -27.09
CA GLY A 145 -4.45 23.75 -27.76
C GLY A 145 -4.68 24.92 -26.81
N VAL A 146 -5.46 25.88 -27.30
CA VAL A 146 -5.93 27.02 -26.53
C VAL A 146 -7.44 27.05 -26.65
N ASP A 147 -8.13 27.30 -25.54
CA ASP A 147 -9.58 27.44 -25.52
C ASP A 147 -10.04 28.86 -25.91
N GLU A 148 -11.35 29.09 -25.87
CA GLU A 148 -11.98 30.37 -26.21
C GLU A 148 -11.56 31.53 -25.28
N TYR A 149 -11.03 31.22 -24.10
CA TYR A 149 -10.60 32.19 -23.08
C TYR A 149 -9.10 32.45 -23.11
N GLY A 150 -8.35 31.81 -24.02
CA GLY A 150 -6.90 31.93 -24.10
C GLY A 150 -6.16 30.99 -23.14
N ASP A 151 -6.85 30.11 -22.44
CA ASP A 151 -6.24 29.14 -21.53
C ASP A 151 -5.71 27.92 -22.30
N LYS A 152 -4.53 27.44 -21.91
CA LYS A 152 -3.97 26.21 -22.46
C LYS A 152 -4.79 25.00 -22.03
N ILE A 153 -5.16 24.17 -23.00
CA ILE A 153 -5.88 22.93 -22.79
C ILE A 153 -5.11 21.75 -23.39
N ILE A 154 -5.25 20.58 -22.79
CA ILE A 154 -4.66 19.34 -23.31
C ILE A 154 -5.64 18.75 -24.33
N GLY A 155 -5.18 18.52 -25.54
CA GLY A 155 -6.05 18.34 -26.71
C GLY A 155 -6.38 19.68 -27.37
N GLY A 156 -7.23 19.64 -28.40
CA GLY A 156 -7.61 20.81 -29.17
C GLY A 156 -8.44 20.46 -30.39
N ILE A 157 -8.40 21.33 -31.41
CA ILE A 157 -9.14 21.14 -32.66
C ILE A 157 -8.70 19.83 -33.32
N GLY A 158 -9.65 18.91 -33.51
CA GLY A 158 -9.40 17.59 -34.09
C GLY A 158 -8.86 16.52 -33.12
N GLN A 159 -8.50 16.87 -31.88
CA GLN A 159 -8.03 15.93 -30.86
C GLN A 159 -8.64 16.28 -29.50
N LYS A 160 -9.83 15.76 -29.21
CA LYS A 160 -10.50 16.00 -27.93
C LYS A 160 -9.99 15.04 -26.85
N VAL A 161 -9.49 15.57 -25.73
CA VAL A 161 -9.23 14.81 -24.50
C VAL A 161 -10.31 15.19 -23.49
N GLY A 162 -11.18 14.23 -23.14
CA GLY A 162 -12.38 14.52 -22.35
C GLY A 162 -12.18 14.42 -20.84
N LYS A 163 -11.42 13.42 -20.38
CA LYS A 163 -11.10 13.27 -18.95
C LYS A 163 -9.62 13.05 -18.76
N ILE A 164 -9.09 13.69 -17.73
CA ILE A 164 -7.70 13.57 -17.32
C ILE A 164 -7.70 13.13 -15.86
N TYR A 165 -6.88 12.13 -15.58
CA TYR A 165 -6.69 11.58 -14.25
C TYR A 165 -5.23 11.72 -13.85
N VAL A 166 -4.96 12.21 -12.64
CA VAL A 166 -3.66 12.13 -11.99
C VAL A 166 -3.81 11.23 -10.78
N ASP A 167 -3.03 10.13 -10.71
CA ASP A 167 -3.13 9.09 -9.69
C ASP A 167 -4.59 8.56 -9.49
N ASN A 168 -5.30 8.34 -10.60
CA ASN A 168 -6.73 7.93 -10.66
C ASN A 168 -7.74 8.95 -10.10
N VAL A 169 -7.31 10.17 -9.81
CA VAL A 169 -8.18 11.28 -9.39
C VAL A 169 -8.42 12.23 -10.56
N VAL A 170 -9.65 12.73 -10.74
CA VAL A 170 -9.98 13.64 -11.84
C VAL A 170 -9.25 14.98 -11.65
N SER A 171 -8.45 15.37 -12.63
CA SER A 171 -7.66 16.61 -12.62
C SER A 171 -8.01 17.50 -13.81
N ASP A 172 -7.70 18.79 -13.68
CA ASP A 172 -7.90 19.75 -14.75
C ASP A 172 -6.64 19.95 -15.62
N HIS A 173 -6.81 20.65 -16.74
CA HIS A 173 -5.71 20.88 -17.69
C HIS A 173 -4.58 21.74 -17.10
N LYS A 174 -4.90 22.75 -16.29
CA LYS A 174 -3.93 23.71 -15.77
C LYS A 174 -3.03 23.06 -14.73
N GLU A 175 -3.62 22.29 -13.81
CA GLU A 175 -2.92 21.48 -12.81
C GLU A 175 -1.93 20.52 -13.49
N VAL A 176 -2.41 19.81 -14.52
CA VAL A 176 -1.60 18.80 -15.21
C VAL A 176 -0.42 19.44 -15.95
N LEU A 177 -0.63 20.56 -16.62
CA LEU A 177 0.43 21.25 -17.36
C LEU A 177 1.52 21.84 -16.45
N GLN A 178 1.26 21.99 -15.16
CA GLN A 178 2.24 22.45 -14.16
C GLN A 178 3.09 21.30 -13.56
N ILE A 179 2.75 20.04 -13.85
CA ILE A 179 3.52 18.88 -13.38
C ILE A 179 4.86 18.83 -14.11
N LEU A 180 5.95 18.70 -13.38
CA LEU A 180 7.27 18.48 -13.98
C LEU A 180 7.39 17.04 -14.51
N PRO A 181 7.88 16.84 -15.75
CA PRO A 181 8.07 15.50 -16.33
C PRO A 181 8.83 14.52 -15.43
N GLU A 182 9.84 15.00 -14.71
CA GLU A 182 10.65 14.21 -13.77
C GLU A 182 9.86 13.58 -12.62
N ASN A 183 8.69 14.14 -12.27
CA ASN A 183 7.81 13.62 -11.23
C ASN A 183 6.84 12.57 -11.76
N VAL A 184 6.75 12.42 -13.08
CA VAL A 184 5.88 11.42 -13.73
C VAL A 184 6.54 10.05 -13.64
N ARG A 185 5.77 9.07 -13.19
CA ARG A 185 6.14 7.65 -13.20
C ARG A 185 5.73 7.01 -14.53
N ASN A 186 4.46 7.15 -14.92
CA ASN A 186 3.94 6.62 -16.17
C ASN A 186 2.75 7.44 -16.68
N ILE A 187 2.51 7.36 -17.99
CA ILE A 187 1.37 7.99 -18.67
C ILE A 187 0.66 6.93 -19.49
N GLU A 188 -0.66 6.90 -19.40
CA GLU A 188 -1.52 6.03 -20.20
C GLU A 188 -2.53 6.90 -20.95
N TYR A 189 -2.56 6.80 -22.28
CA TYR A 189 -3.48 7.57 -23.10
C TYR A 189 -4.33 6.68 -24.01
N PHE A 190 -5.64 6.73 -23.76
CA PHE A 190 -6.65 6.17 -24.64
C PHE A 190 -7.08 7.23 -25.64
N SER A 191 -6.78 6.98 -26.92
CA SER A 191 -7.03 7.94 -27.98
C SER A 191 -8.52 8.23 -28.18
N MET A 192 -8.83 9.39 -28.76
CA MET A 192 -10.17 9.74 -29.21
C MET A 192 -10.73 8.62 -30.11
N ASN A 193 -12.03 8.37 -30.01
CA ASN A 193 -12.79 7.30 -30.68
C ASN A 193 -12.39 5.87 -30.29
N ASN A 194 -11.63 5.67 -29.20
CA ASN A 194 -11.47 4.34 -28.62
C ASN A 194 -12.78 3.90 -27.91
N PRO A 195 -13.41 2.77 -28.30
CA PRO A 195 -14.62 2.27 -27.65
C PRO A 195 -14.49 2.03 -26.14
N GLN A 196 -13.29 1.69 -25.67
CA GLN A 196 -13.00 1.44 -24.26
C GLN A 196 -13.17 2.70 -23.38
N ASN A 197 -13.15 3.90 -23.98
CA ASN A 197 -13.28 5.15 -23.23
C ASN A 197 -14.64 5.27 -22.52
N THR A 198 -15.64 4.53 -22.99
CA THR A 198 -16.96 4.43 -22.35
C THR A 198 -16.88 3.91 -20.91
N VAL A 199 -15.94 3.01 -20.62
CA VAL A 199 -15.69 2.46 -19.27
C VAL A 199 -15.28 3.58 -18.29
N PHE A 200 -14.62 4.62 -18.80
CA PHE A 200 -14.21 5.78 -18.00
C PHE A 200 -15.33 6.83 -17.85
N GLY A 201 -16.58 6.46 -18.13
CA GLY A 201 -17.75 7.30 -18.02
C GLY A 201 -17.74 8.47 -19.01
N ILE A 202 -17.17 8.24 -20.19
CA ILE A 202 -17.27 9.15 -21.33
C ILE A 202 -18.35 8.61 -22.26
N SER A 203 -19.43 9.38 -22.40
CA SER A 203 -20.47 9.11 -23.39
C SER A 203 -20.61 10.33 -24.28
N ALA A 204 -20.57 10.12 -25.59
CA ALA A 204 -20.69 11.18 -26.57
C ALA A 204 -21.43 10.65 -27.81
N LEU A 205 -22.27 11.50 -28.38
CA LEU A 205 -23.20 11.11 -29.45
C LEU A 205 -22.52 10.90 -30.81
N PHE A 206 -21.36 11.52 -31.04
CA PHE A 206 -20.68 11.52 -32.35
C PHE A 206 -19.19 11.15 -32.27
N THR A 207 -18.44 11.80 -31.39
CA THR A 207 -17.00 11.55 -31.19
C THR A 207 -16.75 11.26 -29.74
N VAL A 208 -16.11 10.13 -29.43
CA VAL A 208 -15.77 9.75 -28.05
C VAL A 208 -14.44 10.40 -27.69
N PRO A 209 -14.37 11.39 -26.79
CA PRO A 209 -13.11 12.02 -26.41
C PRO A 209 -12.09 11.02 -25.86
N GLY A 210 -10.80 11.35 -25.97
CA GLY A 210 -9.70 10.59 -25.38
C GLY A 210 -9.67 10.67 -23.85
N VAL A 211 -8.95 9.75 -23.22
CA VAL A 211 -8.75 9.69 -21.77
C VAL A 211 -7.27 9.63 -21.46
N LEU A 212 -6.81 10.52 -20.60
CA LEU A 212 -5.42 10.62 -20.19
C LEU A 212 -5.28 10.24 -18.71
N PHE A 213 -4.38 9.32 -18.40
CA PHE A 213 -3.96 9.01 -17.05
C PHE A 213 -2.49 9.35 -16.90
N ILE A 214 -2.16 9.99 -15.78
CA ILE A 214 -0.80 10.33 -15.37
C ILE A 214 -0.62 9.81 -13.95
N PHE A 215 0.47 9.10 -13.71
CA PHE A 215 0.79 8.56 -12.40
C PHE A 215 2.09 9.19 -11.93
N LEU A 216 2.11 9.66 -10.69
CA LEU A 216 3.26 10.36 -10.11
C LEU A 216 4.16 9.40 -9.32
N LYS A 217 5.46 9.69 -9.30
CA LYS A 217 6.46 8.88 -8.58
C LYS A 217 6.21 8.84 -7.07
N ASP A 218 5.64 9.89 -6.50
CA ASP A 218 5.47 10.07 -5.06
C ASP A 218 4.01 10.02 -4.59
N GLY A 219 3.06 9.88 -5.51
CA GLY A 219 1.62 9.96 -5.24
C GLY A 219 1.18 11.31 -4.67
N SER A 220 1.88 12.41 -5.01
CA SER A 220 1.64 13.74 -4.44
C SER A 220 0.25 14.29 -4.71
N GLU A 221 -0.44 13.87 -5.76
CA GLU A 221 -1.80 14.36 -6.05
C GLU A 221 -2.77 13.95 -4.94
N VAL A 222 -2.67 12.71 -4.47
CA VAL A 222 -3.45 12.18 -3.34
C VAL A 222 -3.16 12.97 -2.06
N LYS A 223 -1.89 13.34 -1.83
CA LYS A 223 -1.47 14.16 -0.68
C LYS A 223 -1.99 15.59 -0.78
N ARG A 224 -1.83 16.24 -1.93
CA ARG A 224 -2.29 17.62 -2.19
C ARG A 224 -3.80 17.72 -1.96
N ARG A 225 -4.55 16.78 -2.54
CA ARG A 225 -6.01 16.76 -2.48
C ARG A 225 -6.57 16.34 -1.12
N SER A 226 -5.81 15.62 -0.29
CA SER A 226 -6.22 15.35 1.09
C SER A 226 -6.36 16.59 1.98
N SER A 227 -5.91 17.76 1.52
CA SER A 227 -6.13 19.05 2.19
C SER A 227 -7.47 19.73 1.84
N LEU A 228 -8.18 19.25 0.81
CA LEU A 228 -9.47 19.79 0.41
C LEU A 228 -10.56 19.31 1.37
N LEU A 229 -11.45 20.22 1.80
CA LEU A 229 -12.54 19.89 2.73
C LEU A 229 -13.48 18.80 2.21
N SER A 230 -13.63 18.68 0.89
CA SER A 230 -14.46 17.66 0.22
C SER A 230 -13.78 16.29 0.12
N MET A 231 -12.54 16.17 0.59
CA MET A 231 -11.75 14.95 0.49
C MET A 231 -11.18 14.55 1.85
N ALA A 232 -10.95 13.26 2.04
CA ALA A 232 -10.21 12.76 3.18
C ALA A 232 -9.29 11.63 2.79
N LYS A 233 -8.07 11.68 3.34
CA LYS A 233 -7.18 10.54 3.39
C LYS A 233 -7.58 9.66 4.56
N VAL A 234 -7.86 8.39 4.30
CA VAL A 234 -8.25 7.42 5.32
C VAL A 234 -7.31 6.23 5.26
N GLN A 235 -6.90 5.78 6.44
CA GLN A 235 -6.08 4.59 6.62
C GLN A 235 -6.84 3.68 7.59
N PRO A 236 -7.69 2.78 7.08
CA PRO A 236 -8.46 1.89 7.93
C PRO A 236 -7.55 0.90 8.66
N LEU A 237 -8.10 0.26 9.71
CA LEU A 237 -7.43 -0.85 10.36
C LEU A 237 -7.38 -2.03 9.38
N GLY A 238 -6.21 -2.24 8.79
CA GLY A 238 -6.00 -3.29 7.82
C GLY A 238 -5.51 -4.60 8.43
N TYR A 239 -5.60 -5.68 7.66
CA TYR A 239 -4.99 -6.96 8.04
C TYR A 239 -3.49 -6.95 7.72
N ARG A 240 -2.67 -7.58 8.56
CA ARG A 240 -1.28 -7.85 8.17
C ARG A 240 -1.26 -9.07 7.25
N PRO A 241 -0.64 -8.99 6.06
CA PRO A 241 -0.41 -10.18 5.27
C PRO A 241 0.45 -11.18 6.06
N GLU A 242 0.23 -12.46 5.80
CA GLU A 242 0.97 -13.54 6.46
C GLU A 242 2.48 -13.31 6.29
N ARG A 243 3.19 -13.27 7.42
CA ARG A 243 4.65 -13.17 7.45
C ARG A 243 5.18 -14.44 8.07
N GLU A 244 5.98 -15.17 7.31
CA GLU A 244 6.77 -16.26 7.86
C GLU A 244 7.86 -15.66 8.76
N PHE A 245 7.95 -16.15 10.00
CA PHE A 245 9.09 -15.84 10.85
C PHE A 245 10.31 -16.57 10.32
N TYR A 246 11.38 -15.83 10.03
CA TYR A 246 12.61 -16.43 9.53
C TYR A 246 13.28 -17.25 10.65
N SER A 247 13.34 -18.57 10.44
CA SER A 247 14.25 -19.44 11.19
C SER A 247 15.52 -19.62 10.36
N PRO A 248 16.73 -19.33 10.91
CA PRO A 248 17.97 -19.64 10.23
C PRO A 248 18.03 -21.12 9.88
N GLN A 249 18.48 -21.40 8.66
CA GLN A 249 18.83 -22.75 8.22
C GLN A 249 20.27 -23.00 8.59
N TYR A 250 20.53 -23.91 9.51
CA TYR A 250 21.88 -24.33 9.86
C TYR A 250 22.25 -25.55 9.01
N PRO A 251 23.11 -25.43 7.96
CA PRO A 251 23.65 -26.61 7.29
C PRO A 251 24.35 -27.56 8.26
N ASN A 252 24.10 -28.86 8.07
CA ASN A 252 24.67 -29.94 8.88
C ASN A 252 26.16 -30.20 8.61
N SER A 253 26.72 -29.68 7.50
CA SER A 253 27.96 -30.22 6.94
C SER A 253 29.17 -29.29 6.83
N ASP A 254 29.11 -28.01 7.23
CA ASP A 254 30.34 -27.21 7.35
C ASP A 254 30.21 -26.17 8.46
N LYS A 255 31.06 -26.30 9.48
CA LYS A 255 31.10 -25.37 10.63
C LYS A 255 31.82 -24.06 10.32
N SER A 256 32.47 -23.96 9.16
CA SER A 256 33.32 -22.82 8.78
C SER A 256 32.55 -21.53 8.49
N ASP A 257 31.25 -21.59 8.19
CA ASP A 257 30.42 -20.41 7.93
C ASP A 257 29.88 -19.76 9.22
N TYR A 258 29.96 -20.43 10.38
CA TYR A 258 29.44 -19.92 11.66
C TYR A 258 30.50 -19.19 12.48
N THR A 259 31.14 -18.19 11.89
CA THR A 259 32.09 -17.34 12.61
C THR A 259 31.40 -16.31 13.52
N ARG A 260 30.10 -16.09 13.33
CA ARG A 260 29.30 -15.13 14.11
C ARG A 260 28.45 -15.85 15.17
N PRO A 261 28.60 -15.52 16.46
CA PRO A 261 27.74 -16.11 17.49
C PRO A 261 26.28 -15.67 17.34
N ASP A 262 25.35 -16.58 17.60
CA ASP A 262 23.90 -16.34 17.55
C ASP A 262 23.40 -15.77 18.87
N TYR A 263 22.97 -14.51 18.84
CA TYR A 263 22.43 -13.81 20.00
C TYR A 263 20.90 -13.70 20.02
N ARG A 264 20.17 -14.33 19.08
CA ARG A 264 18.71 -14.17 18.93
C ARG A 264 17.93 -14.40 20.24
N THR A 265 16.90 -13.57 20.43
CA THR A 265 16.03 -13.55 21.61
C THR A 265 14.68 -14.17 21.29
N THR A 266 14.17 -13.96 20.07
CA THR A 266 13.06 -14.75 19.51
C THR A 266 13.66 -15.88 18.68
N LEU A 267 13.52 -17.12 19.17
CA LEU A 267 14.08 -18.30 18.51
C LEU A 267 13.07 -19.01 17.60
N TYR A 268 11.79 -18.88 17.93
CA TYR A 268 10.68 -19.51 17.23
C TYR A 268 9.43 -18.64 17.31
N TRP A 269 8.70 -18.55 16.20
CA TRP A 269 7.36 -17.97 16.17
C TRP A 269 6.55 -18.65 15.06
N ASN A 270 5.40 -19.20 15.42
CA ASN A 270 4.45 -19.80 14.48
C ASN A 270 3.03 -19.38 14.87
N PRO A 271 2.33 -18.61 14.02
CA PRO A 271 0.99 -18.11 14.33
C PRO A 271 -0.09 -19.18 14.19
N ARG A 272 0.25 -20.34 13.61
CA ARG A 272 -0.69 -21.42 13.33
C ARG A 272 -0.12 -22.76 13.77
N VAL A 273 -0.36 -23.08 15.04
CA VAL A 273 -0.11 -24.40 15.60
C VAL A 273 -1.47 -25.09 15.76
N VAL A 274 -1.67 -26.18 15.03
CA VAL A 274 -2.86 -27.02 15.18
C VAL A 274 -2.51 -28.14 16.15
N VAL A 275 -3.31 -28.28 17.20
CA VAL A 275 -3.19 -29.37 18.17
C VAL A 275 -3.82 -30.62 17.57
N GLY A 276 -3.16 -31.77 17.67
CA GLY A 276 -3.67 -33.05 17.19
C GLY A 276 -4.84 -33.57 18.02
N ASP A 277 -5.49 -34.64 17.54
CA ASP A 277 -6.61 -35.30 18.23
C ASP A 277 -6.20 -35.87 19.61
N ASP A 278 -4.91 -36.07 19.84
CA ASP A 278 -4.30 -36.48 21.11
C ASP A 278 -4.11 -35.33 22.12
N GLY A 279 -4.44 -34.10 21.73
CA GLY A 279 -4.26 -32.90 22.54
C GLY A 279 -2.81 -32.38 22.57
N CYS A 280 -1.93 -32.91 21.72
CA CYS A 280 -0.52 -32.55 21.68
C CYS A 280 -0.13 -31.80 20.40
N ALA A 281 0.88 -30.94 20.53
CA ALA A 281 1.56 -30.33 19.39
C ALA A 281 3.08 -30.40 19.64
N SER A 282 3.84 -30.80 18.62
CA SER A 282 5.30 -30.90 18.68
C SER A 282 5.94 -29.77 17.87
N LEU A 283 6.86 -29.03 18.50
CA LEU A 283 7.55 -27.89 17.91
C LEU A 283 9.06 -28.13 17.97
N GLN A 284 9.79 -27.74 16.92
CA GLN A 284 11.25 -27.84 16.86
C GLN A 284 11.82 -26.48 16.46
N PHE A 285 12.91 -26.08 17.10
CA PHE A 285 13.59 -24.82 16.84
C PHE A 285 15.07 -24.91 17.18
N TYR A 286 15.86 -23.99 16.63
CA TYR A 286 17.29 -23.87 16.93
C TYR A 286 17.52 -22.92 18.12
N SER A 287 18.38 -23.32 19.05
CA SER A 287 18.83 -22.49 20.18
C SER A 287 19.78 -21.37 19.75
N SER A 288 19.87 -20.29 20.54
CA SER A 288 20.96 -19.33 20.46
C SER A 288 22.15 -19.75 21.30
N ASP A 289 23.31 -19.10 21.10
CA ASP A 289 24.56 -19.41 21.82
C ASP A 289 24.59 -18.84 23.25
N VAL A 290 23.55 -18.08 23.65
CA VAL A 290 23.57 -17.24 24.85
C VAL A 290 22.89 -17.89 26.06
N SER A 291 21.72 -18.50 25.84
CA SER A 291 20.85 -18.95 26.92
C SER A 291 20.44 -20.41 26.74
N LYS A 292 20.47 -21.16 27.84
CA LYS A 292 19.94 -22.52 27.95
C LYS A 292 18.50 -22.56 28.47
N ARG A 293 17.98 -21.42 28.90
CA ARG A 293 16.62 -21.23 29.40
C ARG A 293 15.81 -20.42 28.40
N TYR A 294 14.63 -20.92 28.07
CA TYR A 294 13.77 -20.36 27.04
C TYR A 294 12.42 -19.97 27.64
N LEU A 295 12.02 -18.72 27.42
CA LEU A 295 10.66 -18.29 27.70
C LEU A 295 9.77 -18.73 26.54
N VAL A 296 8.76 -19.53 26.84
CA VAL A 296 7.76 -19.99 25.88
C VAL A 296 6.45 -19.31 26.23
N THR A 297 5.85 -18.66 25.23
CA THR A 297 4.52 -18.07 25.30
C THR A 297 3.66 -18.75 24.26
N ILE A 298 2.50 -19.26 24.67
CA ILE A 298 1.51 -19.91 23.81
C ILE A 298 0.21 -19.12 23.98
N GLU A 299 -0.35 -18.63 22.88
CA GLU A 299 -1.63 -17.94 22.84
C GLU A 299 -2.49 -18.57 21.74
N GLY A 300 -3.80 -18.67 21.97
CA GLY A 300 -4.70 -19.26 20.99
C GLY A 300 -6.16 -19.15 21.37
N ALA A 301 -7.01 -19.79 20.57
CA ALA A 301 -8.42 -19.96 20.82
C ALA A 301 -8.79 -21.43 20.66
N SER A 302 -9.67 -21.92 21.53
CA SER A 302 -10.24 -23.27 21.42
C SER A 302 -11.43 -23.30 20.46
N ASP A 303 -11.92 -24.50 20.11
CA ASP A 303 -13.00 -24.70 19.12
C ASP A 303 -14.32 -24.01 19.49
N ASN A 304 -14.53 -23.72 20.78
CA ASN A 304 -15.70 -22.99 21.28
C ASN A 304 -15.46 -21.47 21.40
N GLY A 305 -14.31 -20.97 20.92
CA GLY A 305 -13.95 -19.55 20.92
C GLY A 305 -13.36 -19.03 22.23
N MET A 306 -13.09 -19.87 23.24
CA MET A 306 -12.40 -19.41 24.45
C MET A 306 -10.92 -19.19 24.18
N LEU A 307 -10.41 -18.04 24.62
CA LEU A 307 -8.99 -17.68 24.54
C LEU A 307 -8.17 -18.49 25.55
N VAL A 308 -7.04 -19.02 25.10
CA VAL A 308 -6.06 -19.71 25.93
C VAL A 308 -4.73 -18.98 25.87
N SER A 309 -4.05 -18.89 27.00
CA SER A 309 -2.72 -18.31 27.11
C SER A 309 -1.92 -19.08 28.16
N TRP A 310 -0.68 -19.41 27.84
CA TRP A 310 0.27 -20.01 28.75
C TRP A 310 1.65 -19.41 28.57
N GLN A 311 2.37 -19.22 29.66
CA GLN A 311 3.75 -18.80 29.63
C GLN A 311 4.56 -19.60 30.65
N GLY A 312 5.73 -20.06 30.23
CA GLY A 312 6.63 -20.81 31.11
C GLY A 312 8.07 -20.74 30.64
N VAL A 313 8.99 -21.04 31.55
CA VAL A 313 10.41 -21.15 31.24
C VAL A 313 10.76 -22.63 31.15
N VAL A 314 11.34 -23.06 30.03
CA VAL A 314 11.85 -24.41 29.79
C VAL A 314 13.36 -24.40 29.62
N GLY A 315 14.01 -25.54 29.92
CA GLY A 315 15.47 -25.67 29.92
C GLY A 315 16.09 -25.46 31.31
N GLU A 316 17.24 -26.09 31.54
CA GLU A 316 18.02 -26.06 32.78
C GLU A 316 19.11 -24.97 32.76
#